data_AF-A0A2M7KH86-F1
#
_entry.id   AF-A0A2M7KH86-F1
#
_cell.length_a   1.000
_cell.length_b   1.000
_cell.length_c   1.000
_cell.angle_alpha   90.00
_cell.angle_beta   90.00
_cell.angle_gamma   90.00
#
_symmetry.space_group_name_H-M   'P 1'
#
loop_
_entity.id
_entity.type
_entity.pdbx_description
1 polymer ?
#
loop_
_entity_poly.entity_id
_entity_poly.type
_entity_poly.pdbx_seq_one_letter_code
_entity_poly.pdbx_strand_id
1 'polypeptide(L)'
;MTRALRTAALARYGIGLALAALACQRARAEAPQGGPFPIGLPTYAQAASKLLPPAASSGQESMIRKYVDASPPLLGSFLAYRAQVAGDYLEQEVAVDSDGNYEVVLWLPKGPTCGVSIVAVDNQRLGPELDGYAAEAQGPEPTELGEVELTAGKHRVKLLCTGRNPESQGHELWIDSYLIRPKPKGPFVSDWQVAGPFGDEGQKADAPPKDAQWQPVAADRGVLDFGKQWGQRDNAAGWARATIRSPRAQETTLWVGSDDGVAVWLNGEKVDEYTGERPALPDQDQVDVKLREGENQLLCRVDNVKLGWQLIVRPQDPNGELTVVVPELPRPQPADVTELGKRVKGFVVWESNRTGQWQLYRVNTDGSGFRQLSDFPKSPLAYDAYLRPQVSPDGRTTLFAYGNKRRPAEVWTIPAVGGEAQKLAVGLPLNWSRDGSEVYFIRDSQVWRHTMNTGRESLVSEAALSASGREGGTVGRLAPDLKSVALRSPARNEYVVLGEQAPTKTMRGCEARVTEDGRYVYWVEGPKNFRLWEIGTNNEHQLLGEPAGHWNYTYFPTVSADNRWLAYGASPGQHSHDASDYEIYLQELRDLQPVGPPVRLSFNPKTDRWPYLWIERGA
;
A
#
# COMPACT_ATOMS: atom_id res chain seq x y z
N MET A 1 -15.98 -51.32 -50.91
CA MET A 1 -17.31 -50.83 -50.53
C MET A 1 -17.19 -50.10 -49.20
N THR A 2 -17.29 -48.78 -49.02
CA THR A 2 -17.27 -47.59 -49.88
C THR A 2 -16.89 -46.46 -48.90
N ARG A 3 -15.63 -46.01 -48.89
CA ARG A 3 -15.19 -44.69 -49.40
C ARG A 3 -16.21 -43.55 -49.20
N ALA A 4 -15.81 -42.61 -48.35
CA ALA A 4 -15.83 -41.16 -48.55
C ALA A 4 -17.03 -40.52 -49.28
N LEU A 5 -17.70 -39.60 -48.59
CA LEU A 5 -18.14 -38.31 -49.14
C LEU A 5 -18.15 -37.26 -48.02
N ARG A 6 -17.07 -36.47 -47.96
CA ARG A 6 -17.14 -35.02 -47.69
C ARG A 6 -18.06 -34.46 -48.80
N THR A 7 -19.00 -33.55 -48.60
CA THR A 7 -18.77 -32.12 -48.32
C THR A 7 -20.14 -31.42 -48.11
N ALA A 8 -20.16 -30.41 -47.24
CA ALA A 8 -21.08 -29.25 -47.19
C ALA A 8 -22.50 -29.40 -46.60
N ALA A 9 -22.61 -29.13 -45.28
CA ALA A 9 -23.53 -28.14 -44.70
C ALA A 9 -23.31 -28.00 -43.17
N LEU A 10 -22.20 -27.38 -42.76
CA LEU A 10 -21.97 -26.93 -41.39
C LEU A 10 -22.30 -25.44 -41.30
N ALA A 11 -23.56 -25.13 -40.99
CA ALA A 11 -24.00 -23.84 -40.46
C ALA A 11 -25.41 -24.00 -39.90
N ARG A 12 -25.52 -24.50 -38.66
CA ARG A 12 -26.65 -24.34 -37.70
C ARG A 12 -26.52 -25.39 -36.59
N TYR A 13 -25.71 -25.11 -35.59
CA TYR A 13 -25.84 -25.68 -34.24
C TYR A 13 -25.19 -24.69 -33.27
N GLY A 14 -25.99 -23.75 -32.82
CA GLY A 14 -25.74 -22.87 -31.70
C GLY A 14 -27.07 -22.66 -31.00
N ILE A 15 -27.06 -22.73 -29.67
CA ILE A 15 -28.19 -22.59 -28.74
C ILE A 15 -28.90 -23.91 -28.44
N GLY A 16 -28.36 -24.60 -27.44
CA GLY A 16 -28.94 -25.81 -26.86
C GLY A 16 -28.18 -26.22 -25.60
N LEU A 17 -28.02 -25.30 -24.64
CA LEU A 17 -27.53 -25.55 -23.27
C LEU A 17 -27.82 -24.31 -22.40
N ALA A 18 -29.11 -24.05 -22.17
CA ALA A 18 -29.58 -23.03 -21.22
C ALA A 18 -30.95 -23.46 -20.66
N LEU A 19 -31.04 -24.69 -20.14
CA LEU A 19 -32.26 -25.22 -19.50
C LEU A 19 -31.87 -26.38 -18.56
N ALA A 20 -31.11 -26.07 -17.51
CA ALA A 20 -30.86 -26.99 -16.38
C ALA A 20 -30.49 -26.24 -15.08
N ALA A 21 -30.93 -24.99 -14.92
CA ALA A 21 -30.76 -24.19 -13.69
C ALA A 21 -32.13 -23.83 -13.08
N LEU A 22 -33.08 -24.78 -13.14
CA LEU A 22 -34.41 -24.66 -12.57
C LEU A 22 -34.76 -25.92 -11.77
N ALA A 23 -33.96 -26.24 -10.74
CA ALA A 23 -34.32 -27.28 -9.77
C ALA A 23 -33.51 -27.16 -8.46
N CYS A 24 -33.68 -26.06 -7.72
CA CYS A 24 -33.51 -26.09 -6.27
C CYS A 24 -34.40 -25.02 -5.61
N GLN A 25 -35.71 -25.25 -5.66
CA GLN A 25 -36.63 -24.74 -4.64
C GLN A 25 -37.05 -25.92 -3.78
N ARG A 26 -36.55 -25.97 -2.54
CA ARG A 26 -37.28 -26.41 -1.33
C ARG A 26 -36.41 -26.23 -0.09
N ALA A 27 -36.34 -25.00 0.38
CA ALA A 27 -36.30 -24.70 1.80
C ALA A 27 -37.18 -23.46 2.01
N ARG A 28 -38.40 -23.70 2.53
CA ARG A 28 -39.31 -22.66 3.01
C ARG A 28 -38.80 -22.23 4.38
N ALA A 29 -38.22 -21.04 4.45
CA ALA A 29 -38.31 -20.16 5.60
C ALA A 29 -38.58 -18.77 5.01
N GLU A 30 -39.51 -18.04 5.60
CA GLU A 30 -39.93 -16.71 5.16
C GLU A 30 -38.70 -15.83 4.87
N ALA A 31 -38.49 -15.47 3.61
CA ALA A 31 -37.46 -14.50 3.27
C ALA A 31 -37.83 -13.18 3.97
N PRO A 32 -36.92 -12.58 4.77
CA PRO A 32 -37.19 -11.28 5.36
C PRO A 32 -37.49 -10.29 4.22
N GLN A 33 -38.45 -9.40 4.45
CA GLN A 33 -38.89 -8.43 3.44
C GLN A 33 -37.72 -7.51 3.03
N GLY A 34 -37.06 -7.85 1.92
CA GLY A 34 -35.97 -7.10 1.27
C GLY A 34 -34.85 -8.01 0.73
N GLY A 35 -34.61 -7.97 -0.58
CA GLY A 35 -33.49 -8.64 -1.30
C GLY A 35 -33.82 -9.99 -1.97
N PRO A 36 -33.55 -10.17 -3.29
CA PRO A 36 -32.19 -10.50 -3.77
C PRO A 36 -31.73 -9.89 -5.15
N PHE A 37 -30.40 -9.86 -5.40
CA PHE A 37 -29.58 -9.64 -6.66
C PHE A 37 -29.02 -8.24 -6.99
N PRO A 38 -27.85 -8.12 -7.69
CA PRO A 38 -26.81 -9.11 -8.01
C PRO A 38 -25.64 -9.06 -7.00
N ILE A 39 -24.89 -10.16 -6.86
CA ILE A 39 -23.54 -10.30 -6.24
C ILE A 39 -23.09 -9.14 -5.33
N GLY A 40 -23.12 -9.34 -4.00
CA GLY A 40 -22.28 -8.55 -3.08
C GLY A 40 -22.94 -7.45 -2.23
N LEU A 41 -24.25 -7.47 -1.95
CA LEU A 41 -24.72 -6.69 -0.80
C LEU A 41 -24.10 -7.28 0.48
N PRO A 42 -23.41 -6.48 1.30
CA PRO A 42 -22.88 -7.01 2.55
C PRO A 42 -24.03 -7.42 3.47
N THR A 43 -23.90 -8.56 4.16
CA THR A 43 -24.95 -9.15 5.02
C THR A 43 -25.43 -8.25 6.16
N TYR A 44 -24.69 -7.18 6.46
CA TYR A 44 -24.99 -6.17 7.48
C TYR A 44 -25.62 -4.88 6.93
N ALA A 45 -25.81 -4.73 5.62
CA ALA A 45 -26.64 -3.66 5.09
C ALA A 45 -28.10 -3.90 5.52
N GLN A 46 -28.77 -2.85 5.99
CA GLN A 46 -30.14 -2.94 6.46
C GLN A 46 -31.10 -2.62 5.31
N ALA A 47 -32.08 -3.48 5.09
CA ALA A 47 -33.14 -3.21 4.13
C ALA A 47 -33.87 -1.90 4.49
N ALA A 48 -34.14 -1.05 3.50
CA ALA A 48 -34.86 0.20 3.70
C ALA A 48 -36.30 -0.01 4.18
N SER A 49 -36.86 -1.22 4.03
CA SER A 49 -38.12 -1.61 4.67
C SER A 49 -38.10 -1.47 6.19
N LYS A 50 -36.91 -1.57 6.83
CA LYS A 50 -36.74 -1.29 8.27
C LYS A 50 -36.83 0.20 8.62
N LEU A 51 -36.81 1.10 7.64
CA LEU A 51 -37.10 2.53 7.82
C LEU A 51 -38.62 2.80 7.96
N LEU A 52 -39.44 1.75 8.08
CA LEU A 52 -40.88 1.86 8.25
C LEU A 52 -41.33 1.40 9.66
N PRO A 53 -42.30 2.13 10.25
CA PRO A 53 -42.78 3.45 9.84
C PRO A 53 -41.67 4.51 10.02
N PRO A 54 -41.66 5.59 9.21
CA PRO A 54 -40.64 6.61 9.37
C PRO A 54 -40.79 7.32 10.70
N ALA A 55 -39.66 7.74 11.25
CA ALA A 55 -39.63 8.47 12.51
C ALA A 55 -40.14 9.91 12.36
N ALA A 56 -40.07 10.48 11.16
CA ALA A 56 -40.83 11.66 10.73
C ALA A 56 -40.90 11.72 9.19
N SER A 57 -41.87 12.44 8.63
CA SER A 57 -41.93 12.73 7.20
C SER A 57 -42.70 14.02 6.93
N SER A 58 -42.67 14.54 5.71
CA SER A 58 -43.52 15.66 5.30
C SER A 58 -45.00 15.30 5.06
N GLY A 59 -45.44 14.11 5.51
CA GLY A 59 -46.84 13.69 5.46
C GLY A 59 -47.24 12.85 4.23
N GLN A 60 -46.31 12.57 3.32
CA GLN A 60 -46.55 11.66 2.18
C GLN A 60 -46.42 10.17 2.57
N GLU A 61 -47.03 9.30 1.76
CA GLU A 61 -47.00 7.85 1.97
C GLU A 61 -45.67 7.22 1.51
N SER A 62 -45.22 6.21 2.25
CA SER A 62 -44.15 5.30 1.85
C SER A 62 -44.72 3.95 1.45
N MET A 63 -44.19 3.34 0.40
CA MET A 63 -44.61 2.00 -0.07
C MET A 63 -43.42 1.14 -0.46
N ILE A 64 -43.52 -0.17 -0.23
CA ILE A 64 -42.54 -1.14 -0.72
C ILE A 64 -42.91 -1.50 -2.17
N ARG A 65 -41.98 -1.34 -3.11
CA ARG A 65 -42.12 -1.73 -4.52
C ARG A 65 -41.20 -2.89 -4.86
N LYS A 66 -41.62 -3.75 -5.79
CA LYS A 66 -40.80 -4.86 -6.28
C LYS A 66 -40.06 -4.44 -7.54
N TYR A 67 -38.86 -4.97 -7.75
CA TYR A 67 -38.10 -4.70 -8.97
C TYR A 67 -38.61 -5.44 -10.23
N VAL A 68 -39.63 -6.29 -10.11
CA VAL A 68 -40.17 -7.06 -11.25
C VAL A 68 -40.73 -6.19 -12.38
N ASP A 69 -40.90 -4.89 -12.13
CA ASP A 69 -41.31 -3.89 -13.12
C ASP A 69 -40.12 -3.24 -13.88
N ALA A 70 -38.87 -3.61 -13.55
CA ALA A 70 -37.65 -3.17 -14.22
C ALA A 70 -37.21 -4.14 -15.35
N SER A 71 -36.45 -3.65 -16.32
CA SER A 71 -35.92 -4.45 -17.43
C SER A 71 -34.38 -4.41 -17.42
N PRO A 72 -33.67 -5.55 -17.22
CA PRO A 72 -34.19 -6.90 -16.97
C PRO A 72 -34.84 -7.03 -15.57
N PRO A 73 -35.73 -8.02 -15.35
CA PRO A 73 -36.41 -8.20 -14.07
C PRO A 73 -35.40 -8.54 -12.97
N LEU A 74 -35.32 -7.70 -11.94
CA LEU A 74 -34.55 -8.00 -10.72
C LEU A 74 -35.51 -8.61 -9.69
N LEU A 75 -35.01 -9.53 -8.86
CA LEU A 75 -35.78 -9.98 -7.69
C LEU A 75 -35.59 -8.95 -6.56
N GLY A 76 -36.44 -9.00 -5.52
CA GLY A 76 -36.32 -8.11 -4.37
C GLY A 76 -37.27 -6.91 -4.40
N SER A 77 -37.04 -5.96 -3.48
CA SER A 77 -37.93 -4.82 -3.26
C SER A 77 -37.21 -3.64 -2.61
N PHE A 78 -37.66 -2.43 -2.90
CA PHE A 78 -37.16 -1.18 -2.34
C PHE A 78 -38.28 -0.34 -1.72
N LEU A 79 -37.90 0.63 -0.88
CA LEU A 79 -38.78 1.63 -0.31
C LEU A 79 -38.92 2.81 -1.27
N ALA A 80 -40.16 3.18 -1.63
CA ALA A 80 -40.49 4.38 -2.38
C ALA A 80 -41.27 5.35 -1.48
N TYR A 81 -40.69 6.52 -1.22
CA TYR A 81 -41.37 7.65 -0.58
C TYR A 81 -41.97 8.58 -1.64
N ARG A 82 -43.28 8.85 -1.55
CA ARG A 82 -44.03 9.65 -2.53
C ARG A 82 -43.86 11.15 -2.33
N ALA A 83 -42.62 11.63 -2.29
CA ALA A 83 -42.36 13.07 -2.37
C ALA A 83 -42.99 13.65 -3.66
N GLN A 84 -43.63 14.81 -3.53
CA GLN A 84 -44.37 15.50 -4.58
C GLN A 84 -43.70 16.82 -4.98
N VAL A 85 -42.96 17.44 -4.06
CA VAL A 85 -42.32 18.74 -4.25
C VAL A 85 -40.99 18.84 -3.50
N ALA A 86 -40.12 19.75 -3.94
CA ALA A 86 -38.94 20.13 -3.18
C ALA A 86 -39.34 20.58 -1.75
N GLY A 87 -38.63 20.06 -0.75
CA GLY A 87 -38.95 20.21 0.67
C GLY A 87 -39.59 18.98 1.30
N ASP A 88 -40.16 18.06 0.50
CA ASP A 88 -40.65 16.79 1.03
C ASP A 88 -39.51 15.90 1.53
N TYR A 89 -39.73 15.20 2.65
CA TYR A 89 -38.67 14.43 3.29
C TYR A 89 -39.16 13.16 4.00
N LEU A 90 -38.25 12.20 4.10
CA LEU A 90 -38.38 11.01 4.92
C LEU A 90 -37.24 11.01 5.96
N GLU A 91 -37.59 10.92 7.24
CA GLU A 91 -36.62 10.76 8.33
C GLU A 91 -36.77 9.39 8.99
N GLN A 92 -35.65 8.72 9.19
CA GLN A 92 -35.55 7.54 10.02
C GLN A 92 -34.72 7.81 11.28
N GLU A 93 -35.13 7.18 12.38
CA GLU A 93 -34.32 7.07 13.58
C GLU A 93 -33.41 5.82 13.50
N VAL A 94 -32.11 6.04 13.67
CA VAL A 94 -31.09 4.99 13.75
C VAL A 94 -30.39 5.10 15.09
N ALA A 95 -30.03 3.96 15.69
CA ALA A 95 -29.26 3.94 16.93
C ALA A 95 -27.83 3.52 16.63
N VAL A 96 -26.87 4.15 17.30
CA VAL A 96 -25.46 3.77 17.28
C VAL A 96 -24.99 3.50 18.72
N ASP A 97 -24.13 2.50 18.89
CA ASP A 97 -23.80 1.97 20.23
C ASP A 97 -22.62 2.71 20.89
N SER A 98 -21.85 3.47 20.12
CA SER A 98 -20.64 4.15 20.60
C SER A 98 -20.42 5.49 19.93
N ASP A 99 -19.73 6.39 20.64
CA ASP A 99 -19.22 7.63 20.07
C ASP A 99 -18.18 7.32 18.98
N GLY A 100 -18.21 8.06 17.88
CA GLY A 100 -17.15 8.01 16.87
C GLY A 100 -17.57 8.48 15.49
N ASN A 101 -16.66 8.28 14.55
CA ASN A 101 -16.86 8.63 13.15
C ASN A 101 -17.55 7.46 12.43
N TYR A 102 -18.68 7.71 11.79
CA TYR A 102 -19.48 6.70 11.08
C TYR A 102 -19.47 6.96 9.59
N GLU A 103 -19.36 5.90 8.79
CA GLU A 103 -19.65 6.00 7.36
C GLU A 103 -21.12 5.73 7.07
N VAL A 104 -21.65 6.46 6.08
CA VAL A 104 -23.04 6.31 5.62
C VAL A 104 -23.04 5.95 4.15
N VAL A 105 -23.63 4.79 3.84
CA VAL A 105 -23.79 4.32 2.47
C VAL A 105 -25.26 3.99 2.22
N LEU A 106 -25.82 4.48 1.12
CA LEU A 106 -27.17 4.14 0.69
C LEU A 106 -27.11 3.40 -0.64
N TRP A 107 -27.98 2.42 -0.79
CA TRP A 107 -28.24 1.74 -2.05
C TRP A 107 -29.50 2.34 -2.65
N LEU A 108 -29.33 3.13 -3.71
CA LEU A 108 -30.38 3.96 -4.29
C LEU A 108 -30.72 3.46 -5.70
N PRO A 109 -31.91 2.87 -5.89
CA PRO A 109 -32.45 2.64 -7.22
C PRO A 109 -32.74 3.95 -7.93
N LYS A 110 -32.61 3.95 -9.26
CA LYS A 110 -33.00 5.08 -10.10
C LYS A 110 -34.23 4.75 -10.92
N GLY A 111 -35.02 5.76 -11.27
CA GLY A 111 -36.22 5.55 -12.07
C GLY A 111 -36.85 6.82 -12.61
N PRO A 112 -37.88 6.65 -13.46
CA PRO A 112 -38.43 7.75 -14.24
C PRO A 112 -39.24 8.75 -13.40
N THR A 113 -39.63 8.39 -12.18
CA THR A 113 -40.41 9.23 -11.26
C THR A 113 -39.57 9.82 -10.12
N CYS A 114 -38.27 9.52 -10.06
CA CYS A 114 -37.42 9.91 -8.95
C CYS A 114 -36.99 11.38 -9.02
N GLY A 115 -36.95 12.02 -7.87
CA GLY A 115 -36.46 13.38 -7.71
C GLY A 115 -34.94 13.46 -7.50
N VAL A 116 -34.48 14.69 -7.29
CA VAL A 116 -33.15 14.99 -6.75
C VAL A 116 -33.26 15.07 -5.24
N SER A 117 -32.30 14.48 -4.54
CA SER A 117 -32.29 14.47 -3.08
C SER A 117 -30.94 14.79 -2.47
N ILE A 118 -30.96 15.20 -1.21
CA ILE A 118 -29.78 15.18 -0.34
C ILE A 118 -30.05 14.27 0.84
N VAL A 119 -28.97 13.78 1.44
CA VAL A 119 -29.02 13.02 2.67
C VAL A 119 -28.43 13.86 3.79
N ALA A 120 -29.04 13.80 4.97
CA ALA A 120 -28.49 14.41 6.16
C ALA A 120 -28.59 13.46 7.36
N VAL A 121 -27.60 13.50 8.23
CA VAL A 121 -27.65 12.86 9.56
C VAL A 121 -27.60 13.95 10.61
N ASP A 122 -28.59 14.00 11.49
CA ASP A 122 -28.75 15.07 12.50
C ASP A 122 -28.66 16.50 11.91
N ASN A 123 -29.27 16.67 10.73
CA ASN A 123 -29.26 17.90 9.93
C ASN A 123 -27.88 18.28 9.33
N GLN A 124 -26.83 17.49 9.54
CA GLN A 124 -25.59 17.62 8.78
C GLN A 124 -25.75 16.94 7.42
N ARG A 125 -25.67 17.72 6.34
CA ARG A 125 -25.70 17.20 4.98
C ARG A 125 -24.49 16.31 4.71
N LEU A 126 -24.75 15.14 4.14
CA LEU A 126 -23.75 14.18 3.67
C LEU A 126 -23.85 14.05 2.15
N GLY A 127 -22.68 14.06 1.50
CA GLY A 127 -22.57 13.81 0.07
C GLY A 127 -23.10 14.92 -0.84
N PRO A 128 -22.99 14.71 -2.16
CA PRO A 128 -23.54 15.62 -3.17
C PRO A 128 -25.08 15.54 -3.23
N GLU A 129 -25.68 16.38 -4.08
CA GLU A 129 -27.05 16.13 -4.51
C GLU A 129 -27.10 14.86 -5.38
N LEU A 130 -28.11 14.04 -5.14
CA LEU A 130 -28.28 12.73 -5.75
C LEU A 130 -29.44 12.81 -6.73
N ASP A 131 -29.13 12.77 -8.03
CA ASP A 131 -30.14 12.66 -9.06
C ASP A 131 -30.60 11.20 -9.16
N GLY A 132 -31.82 10.94 -8.69
CA GLY A 132 -32.45 9.63 -8.76
C GLY A 132 -33.05 9.30 -10.12
N TYR A 133 -33.04 10.23 -11.08
CA TYR A 133 -33.64 10.03 -12.38
C TYR A 133 -32.89 9.00 -13.24
N ALA A 134 -33.66 8.11 -13.86
CA ALA A 134 -33.25 7.33 -15.02
C ALA A 134 -34.48 7.11 -15.92
N ALA A 135 -34.29 7.12 -17.24
CA ALA A 135 -35.39 6.94 -18.21
C ALA A 135 -36.10 5.57 -18.05
N GLU A 136 -35.36 4.56 -17.63
CA GLU A 136 -35.85 3.23 -17.24
C GLU A 136 -35.41 2.92 -15.82
N ALA A 137 -36.18 2.11 -15.10
CA ALA A 137 -35.83 1.72 -13.73
C ALA A 137 -34.49 0.95 -13.71
N GLN A 138 -33.57 1.40 -12.87
CA GLN A 138 -32.26 0.79 -12.66
C GLN A 138 -32.17 0.20 -11.26
N GLY A 139 -31.38 -0.87 -11.14
CA GLY A 139 -31.07 -1.47 -9.84
C GLY A 139 -30.35 -0.50 -8.91
N PRO A 140 -30.28 -0.81 -7.61
CA PRO A 140 -29.63 0.03 -6.63
C PRO A 140 -28.11 0.09 -6.85
N GLU A 141 -27.54 1.28 -6.82
CA GLU A 141 -26.09 1.49 -6.75
C GLU A 141 -25.67 1.97 -5.36
N PRO A 142 -24.53 1.48 -4.81
CA PRO A 142 -23.99 2.02 -3.58
C PRO A 142 -23.55 3.46 -3.80
N THR A 143 -24.06 4.35 -2.96
CA THR A 143 -23.68 5.76 -2.90
C THR A 143 -23.01 6.01 -1.57
N GLU A 144 -21.69 6.21 -1.59
CA GLU A 144 -20.94 6.67 -0.42
C GLU A 144 -21.24 8.15 -0.18
N LEU A 145 -21.89 8.44 0.95
CA LEU A 145 -22.30 9.81 1.30
C LEU A 145 -21.24 10.53 2.13
N GLY A 146 -20.21 9.82 2.58
CA GLY A 146 -19.14 10.32 3.42
C GLY A 146 -19.31 9.91 4.87
N GLU A 147 -18.72 10.71 5.75
CA GLU A 147 -18.55 10.39 7.17
C GLU A 147 -19.25 11.41 8.06
N VAL A 148 -19.70 10.97 9.24
CA VAL A 148 -20.35 11.81 10.25
C VAL A 148 -19.93 11.37 11.65
N GLU A 149 -19.57 12.33 12.50
CA GLU A 149 -19.31 12.07 13.92
C GLU A 149 -20.65 11.93 14.66
N LEU A 150 -20.84 10.79 15.31
CA LEU A 150 -22.05 10.46 16.07
C LEU A 150 -21.68 10.11 17.51
N THR A 151 -22.60 10.35 18.43
CA THR A 151 -22.49 9.95 19.84
C THR A 151 -23.32 8.69 20.08
N ALA A 152 -22.98 7.85 21.05
CA ALA A 152 -23.82 6.72 21.41
C ALA A 152 -25.27 7.18 21.69
N GLY A 153 -26.24 6.59 20.99
CA GLY A 153 -27.64 7.00 21.08
C GLY A 153 -28.37 7.02 19.75
N LYS A 154 -29.48 7.76 19.71
CA LYS A 154 -30.42 7.84 18.59
C LYS A 154 -30.13 9.06 17.72
N HIS A 155 -30.06 8.84 16.42
CA HIS A 155 -29.81 9.86 15.39
C HIS A 155 -30.89 9.83 14.31
N ARG A 156 -30.99 10.92 13.55
CA ARG A 156 -31.98 11.11 12.49
C ARG A 156 -31.32 11.13 11.12
N VAL A 157 -31.62 10.14 10.29
CA VAL A 157 -31.22 10.07 8.88
C VAL A 157 -32.36 10.61 8.03
N LYS A 158 -32.13 11.72 7.34
CA LYS A 158 -33.09 12.42 6.49
C LYS A 158 -32.73 12.23 5.02
N LEU A 159 -33.67 11.73 4.23
CA LEU A 159 -33.69 11.93 2.78
C LEU A 159 -34.61 13.11 2.47
N LEU A 160 -34.05 14.19 1.92
CA LEU A 160 -34.77 15.42 1.58
C LEU A 160 -34.82 15.57 0.06
N CYS A 161 -36.01 15.71 -0.52
CA CYS A 161 -36.17 16.08 -1.91
C CYS A 161 -35.81 17.57 -2.09
N THR A 162 -34.86 17.87 -2.97
CA THR A 162 -34.47 19.26 -3.30
C THR A 162 -35.03 19.73 -4.64
N GLY A 163 -35.56 18.81 -5.44
CA GLY A 163 -36.15 19.11 -6.74
C GLY A 163 -36.28 17.85 -7.58
N ARG A 164 -36.26 18.01 -8.90
CA ARG A 164 -36.21 16.89 -9.86
C ARG A 164 -35.40 17.28 -11.08
N ASN A 165 -34.83 16.27 -11.74
CA ASN A 165 -34.34 16.39 -13.09
C ASN A 165 -35.50 16.86 -14.01
N PRO A 166 -35.29 17.79 -14.96
CA PRO A 166 -36.33 18.22 -15.90
C PRO A 166 -37.00 17.07 -16.68
N GLU A 167 -36.28 15.97 -16.92
CA GLU A 167 -36.76 14.79 -17.63
C GLU A 167 -37.50 13.79 -16.72
N SER A 168 -37.43 13.97 -15.40
CA SER A 168 -38.14 13.13 -14.43
C SER A 168 -39.64 13.43 -14.43
N GLN A 169 -40.46 12.40 -14.27
CA GLN A 169 -41.90 12.46 -14.18
C GLN A 169 -42.40 12.79 -12.76
N GLY A 170 -41.52 12.83 -11.76
CA GLY A 170 -41.91 13.02 -10.36
C GLY A 170 -40.78 13.47 -9.44
N HIS A 171 -41.03 13.40 -8.13
CA HIS A 171 -40.10 13.77 -7.07
C HIS A 171 -39.84 12.61 -6.10
N GLU A 172 -40.22 11.38 -6.45
CA GLU A 172 -40.16 10.24 -5.54
C GLU A 172 -38.73 9.98 -5.05
N LEU A 173 -38.60 9.47 -3.82
CA LEU A 173 -37.32 9.09 -3.25
C LEU A 173 -37.29 7.58 -3.08
N TRP A 174 -36.37 6.90 -3.76
CA TRP A 174 -36.25 5.45 -3.74
C TRP A 174 -34.99 5.05 -2.96
N ILE A 175 -35.14 4.14 -2.00
CA ILE A 175 -34.04 3.58 -1.21
C ILE A 175 -34.25 2.08 -1.11
N ASP A 176 -33.23 1.30 -1.46
CA ASP A 176 -33.26 -0.15 -1.31
C ASP A 176 -32.76 -0.57 0.07
N SER A 177 -31.55 -0.12 0.41
CA SER A 177 -30.83 -0.52 1.60
C SER A 177 -29.95 0.62 2.10
N TYR A 178 -29.57 0.57 3.38
CA TYR A 178 -28.71 1.56 4.01
C TYR A 178 -27.70 0.89 4.93
N LEU A 179 -26.58 1.57 5.13
CA LEU A 179 -25.51 1.20 6.04
C LEU A 179 -25.09 2.45 6.81
N ILE A 180 -25.07 2.31 8.13
CA ILE A 180 -24.47 3.28 9.06
C ILE A 180 -23.67 2.45 10.05
N ARG A 181 -22.35 2.61 10.03
CA ARG A 181 -21.45 1.87 10.91
C ARG A 181 -20.22 2.70 11.24
N PRO A 182 -19.50 2.41 12.34
CA PRO A 182 -18.23 3.06 12.61
C PRO A 182 -17.33 2.95 11.38
N LYS A 183 -16.76 4.07 10.93
CA LYS A 183 -15.79 4.08 9.85
C LYS A 183 -14.61 3.24 10.30
N PRO A 184 -14.27 2.14 9.61
CA PRO A 184 -13.18 1.36 10.09
C PRO A 184 -11.88 2.15 9.86
N LYS A 185 -11.17 2.42 10.95
CA LYS A 185 -9.89 3.15 10.97
C LYS A 185 -8.85 2.12 11.37
N GLY A 186 -7.81 1.93 10.57
CA GLY A 186 -6.78 0.92 10.83
C GLY A 186 -6.17 0.38 9.54
N PRO A 187 -4.91 -0.08 9.58
CA PRO A 187 -4.23 -0.57 8.39
C PRO A 187 -4.84 -1.90 7.94
N PHE A 188 -4.98 -2.09 6.63
CA PHE A 188 -5.19 -3.44 6.10
C PHE A 188 -3.99 -4.32 6.43
N VAL A 189 -4.26 -5.60 6.67
CA VAL A 189 -3.22 -6.63 6.70
C VAL A 189 -2.68 -6.76 5.28
N SER A 190 -1.55 -6.10 5.04
CA SER A 190 -0.88 -6.02 3.73
C SER A 190 0.08 -7.17 3.48
N ASP A 191 0.56 -7.82 4.54
CA ASP A 191 1.60 -8.83 4.43
C ASP A 191 1.14 -10.11 5.13
N TRP A 192 1.25 -11.22 4.41
CA TRP A 192 0.75 -12.52 4.83
C TRP A 192 1.82 -13.60 4.63
N GLN A 193 1.71 -14.68 5.38
CA GLN A 193 2.21 -15.97 4.91
C GLN A 193 1.04 -16.82 4.48
N VAL A 194 1.14 -17.46 3.33
CA VAL A 194 0.09 -18.33 2.81
C VAL A 194 0.58 -19.76 2.65
N ALA A 195 -0.32 -20.72 2.82
CA ALA A 195 -0.08 -22.12 2.53
C ALA A 195 -1.29 -22.71 1.79
N GLY A 196 -0.99 -23.52 0.77
CA GLY A 196 -1.98 -24.06 -0.15
C GLY A 196 -1.40 -24.23 -1.57
N PRO A 197 -2.26 -24.47 -2.57
CA PRO A 197 -3.69 -24.73 -2.44
C PRO A 197 -3.92 -26.13 -1.84
N PHE A 198 -4.90 -26.28 -0.96
CA PHE A 198 -5.38 -27.58 -0.50
C PHE A 198 -6.69 -27.91 -1.20
N GLY A 199 -6.96 -29.18 -1.52
CA GLY A 199 -8.21 -29.57 -2.19
C GLY A 199 -9.43 -29.50 -1.25
N ASP A 200 -10.56 -30.07 -1.69
CA ASP A 200 -11.86 -30.08 -0.99
C ASP A 200 -11.77 -30.48 0.49
N GLU A 201 -10.87 -31.41 0.85
CA GLU A 201 -10.66 -31.84 2.24
C GLU A 201 -10.19 -30.70 3.15
N GLY A 202 -9.47 -29.72 2.59
CA GLY A 202 -9.04 -28.51 3.28
C GLY A 202 -10.18 -27.53 3.58
N GLN A 203 -11.28 -27.61 2.83
CA GLN A 203 -12.43 -26.69 2.96
C GLN A 203 -13.29 -26.92 4.20
N LYS A 204 -12.92 -27.86 5.07
CA LYS A 204 -13.55 -28.01 6.41
C LYS A 204 -12.54 -28.22 7.55
N ALA A 205 -11.26 -27.98 7.30
CA ALA A 205 -10.20 -28.16 8.29
C ALA A 205 -10.16 -26.99 9.29
N ASP A 206 -10.07 -27.32 10.58
CA ASP A 206 -9.87 -26.34 11.66
C ASP A 206 -8.39 -25.98 11.91
N ALA A 207 -7.48 -26.59 11.16
CA ALA A 207 -6.06 -26.30 11.19
C ALA A 207 -5.41 -26.60 9.83
N PRO A 208 -4.35 -25.87 9.45
CA PRO A 208 -3.56 -26.19 8.26
C PRO A 208 -2.84 -27.54 8.45
N PRO A 209 -2.48 -28.25 7.35
CA PRO A 209 -1.66 -29.45 7.42
C PRO A 209 -0.35 -29.21 8.18
N LYS A 210 0.11 -30.21 8.94
CA LYS A 210 1.32 -30.09 9.79
C LYS A 210 2.59 -29.78 8.98
N ASP A 211 2.63 -30.21 7.74
CA ASP A 211 3.71 -30.06 6.77
C ASP A 211 3.45 -28.93 5.74
N ALA A 212 2.46 -28.07 6.01
CA ALA A 212 2.13 -26.92 5.17
C ALA A 212 3.35 -26.03 4.92
N GLN A 213 3.61 -25.78 3.63
CA GLN A 213 4.70 -24.92 3.18
C GLN A 213 4.21 -23.47 3.12
N TRP A 214 4.72 -22.64 4.03
CA TRP A 214 4.33 -21.24 4.15
C TRP A 214 5.20 -20.33 3.28
N GLN A 215 4.57 -19.46 2.51
CA GLN A 215 5.24 -18.53 1.59
C GLN A 215 4.79 -17.09 1.88
N PRO A 216 5.71 -16.10 1.92
CA PRO A 216 5.33 -14.71 2.10
C PRO A 216 4.62 -14.18 0.85
N VAL A 217 3.48 -13.52 1.04
CA VAL A 217 2.70 -12.89 -0.02
C VAL A 217 2.22 -11.53 0.47
N ALA A 218 2.43 -10.50 -0.36
CA ALA A 218 1.88 -9.17 -0.12
C ALA A 218 0.50 -9.06 -0.77
N ALA A 219 -0.47 -8.59 0.00
CA ALA A 219 -1.79 -8.20 -0.46
C ALA A 219 -1.70 -6.88 -1.25
N ASP A 220 -2.45 -6.78 -2.33
CA ASP A 220 -2.56 -5.57 -3.15
C ASP A 220 -3.66 -4.68 -2.55
N ARG A 221 -3.27 -3.57 -1.92
CA ARG A 221 -4.21 -2.66 -1.20
C ARG A 221 -5.12 -3.40 -0.20
N GLY A 222 -4.53 -4.34 0.55
CA GLY A 222 -5.25 -5.15 1.55
C GLY A 222 -5.95 -6.39 1.00
N VAL A 223 -6.02 -6.57 -0.32
CA VAL A 223 -6.60 -7.75 -0.96
C VAL A 223 -5.52 -8.80 -1.19
N LEU A 224 -5.55 -9.85 -0.37
CA LEU A 224 -4.76 -11.07 -0.58
C LEU A 224 -5.46 -11.93 -1.63
N ASP A 225 -4.81 -12.16 -2.76
CA ASP A 225 -5.38 -12.90 -3.89
C ASP A 225 -4.65 -14.23 -4.07
N PHE A 226 -5.27 -15.32 -3.60
CA PHE A 226 -4.72 -16.67 -3.70
C PHE A 226 -4.70 -17.18 -5.14
N GLY A 227 -5.62 -16.69 -5.99
CA GLY A 227 -5.66 -16.99 -7.42
C GLY A 227 -4.43 -16.46 -8.16
N LYS A 228 -3.91 -15.28 -7.78
CA LYS A 228 -2.61 -14.78 -8.29
C LYS A 228 -1.43 -15.63 -7.83
N GLN A 229 -1.51 -16.24 -6.65
CA GLN A 229 -0.43 -17.06 -6.10
C GLN A 229 -0.34 -18.45 -6.74
N TRP A 230 -1.47 -19.14 -6.94
CA TRP A 230 -1.49 -20.55 -7.37
C TRP A 230 -2.30 -20.83 -8.65
N GLY A 231 -2.77 -19.78 -9.32
CA GLY A 231 -3.75 -19.89 -10.41
C GLY A 231 -5.17 -20.10 -9.89
N GLN A 232 -6.15 -19.98 -10.78
CA GLN A 232 -7.55 -20.21 -10.45
C GLN A 232 -7.79 -21.69 -10.13
N ARG A 233 -8.43 -21.95 -8.98
CA ARG A 233 -8.65 -23.30 -8.43
C ARG A 233 -10.01 -23.39 -7.77
N ASP A 234 -10.95 -24.04 -8.43
CA ASP A 234 -12.26 -24.36 -7.85
C ASP A 234 -12.10 -25.43 -6.76
N ASN A 235 -12.98 -25.41 -5.77
CA ASN A 235 -13.00 -26.33 -4.62
C ASN A 235 -11.64 -26.44 -3.89
N ALA A 236 -10.97 -25.31 -3.66
CA ALA A 236 -9.70 -25.24 -2.94
C ALA A 236 -9.80 -24.51 -1.60
N ALA A 237 -8.89 -24.78 -0.66
CA ALA A 237 -8.74 -24.06 0.59
C ALA A 237 -7.34 -23.46 0.69
N GLY A 238 -7.27 -22.24 1.22
CA GLY A 238 -6.07 -21.42 1.27
C GLY A 238 -5.93 -20.90 2.68
N TRP A 239 -4.79 -21.15 3.31
CA TRP A 239 -4.51 -20.65 4.63
C TRP A 239 -3.64 -19.41 4.54
N ALA A 240 -3.92 -18.42 5.37
CA ALA A 240 -3.15 -17.21 5.51
C ALA A 240 -2.90 -16.93 6.99
N ARG A 241 -1.70 -16.49 7.35
CA ARG A 241 -1.39 -16.07 8.73
C ARG A 241 -0.64 -14.74 8.78
N ALA A 242 -0.95 -13.96 9.79
CA ALA A 242 -0.39 -12.66 10.11
C ALA A 242 -0.30 -12.49 11.64
N THR A 243 0.30 -11.40 12.12
CA THR A 243 0.47 -11.11 13.55
C THR A 243 0.07 -9.66 13.80
N ILE A 244 -0.80 -9.44 14.77
CA ILE A 244 -1.21 -8.11 15.19
C ILE A 244 -0.47 -7.79 16.48
N ARG A 245 0.44 -6.81 16.44
CA ARG A 245 1.10 -6.30 17.64
C ARG A 245 0.27 -5.19 18.25
N SER A 246 -0.08 -5.36 19.53
CA SER A 246 -0.80 -4.38 20.33
C SER A 246 0.11 -3.86 21.45
N PRO A 247 0.20 -2.54 21.70
CA PRO A 247 1.06 -1.98 22.75
C PRO A 247 0.52 -2.25 24.17
N ARG A 248 -0.72 -2.71 24.29
CA ARG A 248 -1.40 -3.05 25.54
C ARG A 248 -2.50 -4.08 25.27
N ALA A 249 -2.99 -4.74 26.29
CA ALA A 249 -4.21 -5.53 26.15
C ALA A 249 -5.39 -4.59 25.85
N GLN A 250 -6.16 -4.87 24.80
CA GLN A 250 -7.30 -4.04 24.40
C GLN A 250 -8.33 -4.82 23.60
N GLU A 251 -9.58 -4.37 23.65
CA GLU A 251 -10.66 -4.85 22.80
C GLU A 251 -10.62 -4.08 21.47
N THR A 252 -10.90 -4.77 20.37
CA THR A 252 -10.96 -4.20 19.02
C THR A 252 -11.87 -5.06 18.14
N THR A 253 -12.23 -4.57 16.97
CA THR A 253 -13.00 -5.31 15.97
C THR A 253 -12.09 -5.68 14.80
N LEU A 254 -12.06 -6.95 14.41
CA LEU A 254 -11.50 -7.36 13.12
C LEU A 254 -12.57 -7.23 12.04
N TRP A 255 -12.24 -6.51 10.99
CA TRP A 255 -13.05 -6.36 9.80
C TRP A 255 -12.52 -7.31 8.73
N VAL A 256 -13.33 -8.31 8.36
CA VAL A 256 -12.89 -9.43 7.52
C VAL A 256 -13.72 -9.46 6.24
N GLY A 257 -13.09 -9.70 5.11
CA GLY A 257 -13.72 -9.90 3.80
C GLY A 257 -13.17 -11.14 3.12
N SER A 258 -14.01 -11.90 2.42
CA SER A 258 -13.56 -13.09 1.70
C SER A 258 -14.37 -13.34 0.44
N ASP A 259 -13.71 -13.93 -0.56
CA ASP A 259 -14.41 -14.64 -1.61
C ASP A 259 -14.79 -16.01 -1.08
N ASP A 260 -16.06 -16.36 -1.19
CA ASP A 260 -16.67 -17.56 -0.64
C ASP A 260 -16.45 -17.72 0.89
N GLY A 261 -16.13 -18.92 1.35
CA GLY A 261 -16.09 -19.24 2.78
C GLY A 261 -14.85 -18.67 3.49
N VAL A 262 -14.98 -18.30 4.76
CA VAL A 262 -13.84 -17.90 5.61
C VAL A 262 -13.97 -18.46 7.01
N ALA A 263 -12.84 -18.79 7.62
CA ALA A 263 -12.75 -19.03 9.06
C ALA A 263 -11.53 -18.28 9.62
N VAL A 264 -11.69 -17.66 10.78
CA VAL A 264 -10.67 -16.79 11.40
C VAL A 264 -10.39 -17.27 12.81
N TRP A 265 -9.10 -17.39 13.14
CA TRP A 265 -8.62 -17.68 14.47
C TRP A 265 -7.70 -16.56 14.95
N LEU A 266 -7.86 -16.18 16.22
CA LEU A 266 -6.97 -15.26 16.92
C LEU A 266 -6.37 -15.98 18.14
N ASN A 267 -5.04 -16.02 18.22
CA ASN A 267 -4.32 -16.70 19.30
C ASN A 267 -4.72 -18.18 19.50
N GLY A 268 -5.13 -18.85 18.42
CA GLY A 268 -5.57 -20.25 18.42
C GLY A 268 -7.06 -20.47 18.71
N GLU A 269 -7.82 -19.42 19.04
CA GLU A 269 -9.27 -19.48 19.25
C GLU A 269 -9.99 -19.08 17.96
N LYS A 270 -10.97 -19.88 17.50
CA LYS A 270 -11.79 -19.54 16.33
C LYS A 270 -12.73 -18.40 16.74
N VAL A 271 -12.59 -17.25 16.10
CA VAL A 271 -13.36 -16.04 16.40
C VAL A 271 -14.44 -15.75 15.35
N ASP A 272 -14.32 -16.31 14.15
CA ASP A 272 -15.31 -16.11 13.08
C ASP A 272 -15.35 -17.28 12.08
N GLU A 273 -16.51 -17.50 11.48
CA GLU A 273 -16.73 -18.51 10.44
C GLU A 273 -17.96 -18.18 9.58
N TYR A 274 -17.73 -18.04 8.28
CA TYR A 274 -18.77 -17.92 7.26
C TYR A 274 -18.67 -19.08 6.27
N THR A 275 -19.81 -19.73 6.00
CA THR A 275 -19.92 -20.79 5.00
C THR A 275 -20.95 -20.39 3.95
N GLY A 276 -20.53 -20.30 2.69
CA GLY A 276 -21.38 -19.91 1.58
C GLY A 276 -20.58 -19.31 0.43
N GLU A 277 -21.28 -18.92 -0.63
CA GLU A 277 -20.70 -18.24 -1.78
C GLU A 277 -20.92 -16.72 -1.67
N ARG A 278 -19.86 -15.91 -1.80
CA ARG A 278 -19.95 -14.44 -1.79
C ARG A 278 -18.72 -13.84 -2.48
N PRO A 279 -18.81 -12.69 -3.16
CA PRO A 279 -17.60 -12.00 -3.64
C PRO A 279 -16.80 -11.46 -2.46
N ALA A 280 -15.48 -11.34 -2.62
CA ALA A 280 -14.66 -10.59 -1.66
C ALA A 280 -14.98 -9.10 -1.69
N LEU A 281 -15.39 -8.56 -0.54
CA LEU A 281 -15.54 -7.12 -0.32
C LEU A 281 -14.86 -6.75 1.01
N PRO A 282 -14.32 -5.53 1.15
CA PRO A 282 -13.79 -5.09 2.44
C PRO A 282 -14.88 -5.14 3.52
N ASP A 283 -14.46 -5.48 4.73
CA ASP A 283 -15.25 -5.29 5.95
C ASP A 283 -16.59 -6.03 5.96
N GLN A 284 -16.62 -7.25 5.41
CA GLN A 284 -17.84 -8.05 5.32
C GLN A 284 -18.32 -8.56 6.69
N ASP A 285 -17.38 -9.00 7.52
CA ASP A 285 -17.65 -9.52 8.86
C ASP A 285 -17.02 -8.59 9.89
N GLN A 286 -17.74 -8.40 10.99
CA GLN A 286 -17.32 -7.62 12.16
C GLN A 286 -17.15 -8.57 13.33
N VAL A 287 -15.90 -8.73 13.77
CA VAL A 287 -15.55 -9.73 14.77
C VAL A 287 -14.92 -9.02 15.95
N ASP A 288 -15.68 -8.85 17.03
CA ASP A 288 -15.16 -8.28 18.27
C ASP A 288 -14.19 -9.27 18.92
N VAL A 289 -12.97 -8.81 19.15
CA VAL A 289 -11.86 -9.62 19.66
C VAL A 289 -11.11 -8.92 20.78
N LYS A 290 -10.37 -9.72 21.56
CA LYS A 290 -9.48 -9.23 22.62
C LYS A 290 -8.03 -9.47 22.23
N LEU A 291 -7.29 -8.39 22.02
CA LEU A 291 -5.85 -8.44 21.82
C LEU A 291 -5.13 -8.49 23.18
N ARG A 292 -4.11 -9.33 23.27
CA ARG A 292 -3.11 -9.32 24.34
C ARG A 292 -2.10 -8.22 24.05
N GLU A 293 -1.47 -7.69 25.10
CA GLU A 293 -0.26 -6.88 24.94
C GLU A 293 0.82 -7.70 24.24
N GLY A 294 1.54 -7.09 23.30
CA GLY A 294 2.51 -7.76 22.45
C GLY A 294 1.85 -8.40 21.22
N GLU A 295 2.28 -9.61 20.86
CA GLU A 295 1.94 -10.26 19.60
C GLU A 295 0.66 -11.10 19.70
N ASN A 296 -0.21 -10.96 18.70
CA ASN A 296 -1.44 -11.72 18.56
C ASN A 296 -1.44 -12.45 17.22
N GLN A 297 -1.52 -13.78 17.23
CA GLN A 297 -1.43 -14.60 16.04
C GLN A 297 -2.79 -14.63 15.33
N LEU A 298 -2.84 -14.12 14.10
CA LEU A 298 -4.01 -14.17 13.23
C LEU A 298 -3.82 -15.30 12.21
N LEU A 299 -4.79 -16.20 12.13
CA LEU A 299 -4.84 -17.27 11.14
C LEU A 299 -6.19 -17.22 10.45
N CYS A 300 -6.20 -17.24 9.14
CA CYS A 300 -7.40 -17.26 8.32
C CYS A 300 -7.34 -18.45 7.36
N ARG A 301 -8.50 -19.00 7.06
CA ARG A 301 -8.69 -19.95 5.97
C ARG A 301 -9.76 -19.41 5.05
N VAL A 302 -9.52 -19.45 3.75
CA VAL A 302 -10.50 -19.09 2.71
C VAL A 302 -10.79 -20.29 1.82
N ASP A 303 -12.07 -20.62 1.71
CA ASP A 303 -12.59 -21.76 0.96
C ASP A 303 -13.13 -21.27 -0.39
N ASN A 304 -12.45 -21.57 -1.50
CA ASN A 304 -12.87 -21.18 -2.84
C ASN A 304 -13.83 -22.21 -3.45
N VAL A 305 -15.05 -21.80 -3.80
CA VAL A 305 -16.00 -22.61 -4.57
C VAL A 305 -15.68 -22.46 -6.06
N LYS A 306 -15.63 -21.24 -6.58
CA LYS A 306 -15.35 -20.95 -8.00
C LYS A 306 -14.96 -19.49 -8.22
N LEU A 307 -14.26 -19.22 -9.32
CA LEU A 307 -13.84 -17.88 -9.70
C LEU A 307 -12.88 -17.28 -8.66
N GLY A 308 -13.13 -16.07 -8.17
CA GLY A 308 -12.16 -15.34 -7.37
C GLY A 308 -11.85 -16.05 -6.05
N TRP A 309 -10.68 -15.74 -5.49
CA TRP A 309 -10.21 -16.39 -4.27
C TRP A 309 -9.37 -15.41 -3.46
N GLN A 310 -10.04 -14.69 -2.57
CA GLN A 310 -9.49 -13.48 -1.97
C GLN A 310 -9.80 -13.38 -0.47
N LEU A 311 -8.91 -12.72 0.28
CA LEU A 311 -9.05 -12.38 1.70
C LEU A 311 -8.71 -10.90 1.91
N ILE A 312 -9.46 -10.23 2.77
CA ILE A 312 -9.23 -8.86 3.20
C ILE A 312 -9.38 -8.84 4.72
N VAL A 313 -8.41 -8.30 5.45
CA VAL A 313 -8.55 -8.11 6.91
C VAL A 313 -8.00 -6.76 7.33
N ARG A 314 -8.66 -6.07 8.27
CA ARG A 314 -8.09 -4.95 9.01
C ARG A 314 -8.58 -4.94 10.46
N PRO A 315 -7.70 -4.76 11.46
CA PRO A 315 -8.13 -4.46 12.82
C PRO A 315 -8.57 -3.00 12.96
N GLN A 316 -9.56 -2.74 13.80
CA GLN A 316 -9.94 -1.40 14.21
C GLN A 316 -8.82 -0.81 15.10
N ASP A 317 -8.28 0.32 14.68
CA ASP A 317 -7.18 1.04 15.30
C ASP A 317 -7.35 2.56 15.12
N PRO A 318 -8.32 3.17 15.83
CA PRO A 318 -8.60 4.60 15.69
C PRO A 318 -7.44 5.48 16.17
N ASN A 319 -6.55 4.93 17.01
CA ASN A 319 -5.42 5.64 17.60
C ASN A 319 -4.09 5.40 16.88
N GLY A 320 -4.04 4.50 15.88
CA GLY A 320 -2.79 4.12 15.22
C GLY A 320 -1.81 3.37 16.12
N GLU A 321 -2.32 2.65 17.12
CA GLU A 321 -1.57 1.91 18.12
C GLU A 321 -1.15 0.51 17.64
N LEU A 322 -1.92 -0.10 16.73
CA LEU A 322 -1.73 -1.47 16.27
C LEU A 322 -0.73 -1.52 15.11
N THR A 323 0.23 -2.44 15.19
CA THR A 323 1.10 -2.76 14.06
C THR A 323 0.75 -4.14 13.55
N VAL A 324 0.35 -4.24 12.30
CA VAL A 324 0.26 -5.55 11.64
C VAL A 324 1.63 -5.92 11.12
N VAL A 325 2.16 -7.03 11.61
CA VAL A 325 3.41 -7.63 11.16
C VAL A 325 3.10 -9.02 10.62
N VAL A 326 3.75 -9.46 9.56
CA VAL A 326 3.78 -10.90 9.30
C VAL A 326 4.48 -11.54 10.50
N PRO A 327 4.04 -12.69 11.06
CA PRO A 327 4.97 -13.52 11.77
C PRO A 327 6.03 -13.81 10.74
N GLU A 328 7.18 -13.17 10.91
CA GLU A 328 8.39 -13.68 10.32
C GLU A 328 8.29 -15.19 10.55
N LEU A 329 8.29 -15.99 9.47
CA LEU A 329 9.19 -17.14 9.56
C LEU A 329 10.44 -16.44 10.07
N PRO A 330 10.98 -16.77 11.25
CA PRO A 330 12.31 -16.32 11.52
C PRO A 330 13.03 -16.71 10.25
N ARG A 331 13.37 -15.72 9.40
CA ARG A 331 14.57 -15.89 8.61
C ARG A 331 15.50 -16.27 9.75
N PRO A 332 16.15 -17.44 9.70
CA PRO A 332 17.32 -17.59 10.55
C PRO A 332 18.08 -16.30 10.27
N GLN A 333 17.98 -15.32 11.18
CA GLN A 333 18.75 -14.11 11.05
C GLN A 333 20.12 -14.72 11.15
N PRO A 334 20.88 -14.72 10.05
CA PRO A 334 22.13 -15.42 10.10
C PRO A 334 22.87 -14.76 11.28
N ALA A 335 23.54 -15.59 12.09
CA ALA A 335 24.03 -15.13 13.40
C ALA A 335 24.89 -13.84 13.27
N ASP A 336 25.48 -13.64 12.09
CA ASP A 336 26.18 -12.43 11.67
C ASP A 336 25.35 -11.14 11.72
N VAL A 337 24.04 -11.14 11.41
CA VAL A 337 23.14 -9.97 11.50
C VAL A 337 22.87 -9.60 12.96
N THR A 338 22.61 -10.58 13.83
CA THR A 338 22.45 -10.32 15.26
C THR A 338 23.76 -9.82 15.88
N GLU A 339 24.92 -10.39 15.50
CA GLU A 339 26.24 -9.91 15.94
C GLU A 339 26.59 -8.53 15.35
N LEU A 340 26.11 -8.19 14.15
CA LEU A 340 26.23 -6.86 13.57
C LEU A 340 25.51 -5.82 14.43
N GLY A 341 24.26 -6.09 14.86
CA GLY A 341 23.49 -5.20 15.73
C GLY A 341 24.17 -4.88 17.07
N LYS A 342 25.06 -5.75 17.55
CA LYS A 342 25.89 -5.50 18.74
C LYS A 342 27.05 -4.55 18.47
N ARG A 343 27.57 -4.49 17.24
CA ARG A 343 28.72 -3.65 16.84
C ARG A 343 28.30 -2.27 16.33
N VAL A 344 27.09 -2.16 15.79
CA VAL A 344 26.54 -0.91 15.28
C VAL A 344 25.04 -0.85 15.55
N LYS A 345 24.60 0.20 16.24
CA LYS A 345 23.19 0.52 16.43
C LYS A 345 22.74 1.51 15.38
N GLY A 346 21.66 1.20 14.71
CA GLY A 346 21.13 2.05 13.65
C GLY A 346 20.20 1.29 12.73
N PHE A 347 20.07 1.80 11.50
CA PHE A 347 19.26 1.18 10.48
C PHE A 347 19.75 1.52 9.08
N VAL A 348 19.44 0.64 8.14
CA VAL A 348 19.73 0.83 6.72
C VAL A 348 18.44 1.13 5.99
N VAL A 349 18.46 2.13 5.12
CA VAL A 349 17.38 2.43 4.17
C VAL A 349 17.88 2.20 2.75
N TRP A 350 17.05 1.62 1.88
CA TRP A 350 17.38 1.40 0.48
C TRP A 350 16.12 1.49 -0.38
N GLU A 351 16.28 1.47 -1.71
CA GLU A 351 15.16 1.32 -2.63
C GLU A 351 15.07 -0.10 -3.18
N SER A 352 13.85 -0.61 -3.36
CA SER A 352 13.59 -1.96 -3.85
C SER A 352 12.39 -2.00 -4.79
N ASN A 353 12.46 -2.85 -5.82
CA ASN A 353 11.34 -3.14 -6.71
C ASN A 353 10.56 -4.42 -6.33
N ARG A 354 10.72 -4.90 -5.08
CA ARG A 354 10.16 -6.20 -4.65
C ARG A 354 8.64 -6.33 -4.73
N THR A 355 7.91 -5.21 -4.69
CA THR A 355 6.44 -5.15 -4.86
C THR A 355 6.02 -4.84 -6.29
N GLY A 356 6.97 -4.85 -7.25
CA GLY A 356 6.73 -4.50 -8.65
C GLY A 356 6.77 -2.99 -8.94
N GLN A 357 7.02 -2.16 -7.92
CA GLN A 357 7.32 -0.73 -8.04
C GLN A 357 8.50 -0.38 -7.15
N TRP A 358 9.25 0.67 -7.51
CA TRP A 358 10.33 1.18 -6.67
C TRP A 358 9.75 1.81 -5.41
N GLN A 359 10.03 1.21 -4.26
CA GLN A 359 9.66 1.70 -2.94
C GLN A 359 10.89 1.81 -2.06
N LEU A 360 10.80 2.62 -1.02
CA LEU A 360 11.79 2.71 0.05
C LEU A 360 11.53 1.61 1.08
N TYR A 361 12.60 0.97 1.55
CA TYR A 361 12.56 -0.04 2.61
C TYR A 361 13.61 0.27 3.68
N ARG A 362 13.38 -0.26 4.88
CA ARG A 362 14.27 -0.11 6.03
C ARG A 362 14.42 -1.42 6.79
N VAL A 363 15.57 -1.62 7.42
CA VAL A 363 15.82 -2.65 8.44
C VAL A 363 16.78 -2.10 9.50
N ASN A 364 16.59 -2.45 10.76
CA ASN A 364 17.56 -2.16 11.82
C ASN A 364 18.83 -3.02 11.62
N THR A 365 19.97 -2.57 12.16
CA THR A 365 21.25 -3.28 12.03
C THR A 365 21.30 -4.63 12.74
N ASP A 366 20.37 -4.88 13.66
CA ASP A 366 20.15 -6.18 14.31
C ASP A 366 19.18 -7.09 13.52
N GLY A 367 18.73 -6.67 12.34
CA GLY A 367 17.80 -7.41 11.49
C GLY A 367 16.32 -7.19 11.83
N SER A 368 16.00 -6.52 12.93
CA SER A 368 14.62 -6.24 13.32
C SER A 368 14.02 -5.07 12.52
N GLY A 369 12.69 -4.89 12.61
CA GLY A 369 12.03 -3.70 12.08
C GLY A 369 12.13 -3.55 10.55
N PHE A 370 12.23 -4.67 9.83
CA PHE A 370 12.13 -4.69 8.38
C PHE A 370 10.74 -4.19 7.94
N ARG A 371 10.69 -3.16 7.10
CA ARG A 371 9.41 -2.63 6.56
C ARG A 371 9.59 -1.82 5.28
N GLN A 372 8.50 -1.69 4.53
CA GLN A 372 8.34 -0.69 3.48
C GLN A 372 8.09 0.69 4.14
N LEU A 373 8.73 1.74 3.64
CA LEU A 373 8.57 3.11 4.13
C LEU A 373 7.59 3.92 3.28
N SER A 374 7.51 3.66 1.98
CA SER A 374 6.73 4.44 1.01
C SER A 374 5.68 3.62 0.28
N ASP A 375 4.65 4.27 -0.27
CA ASP A 375 3.66 3.63 -1.16
C ASP A 375 3.45 4.46 -2.43
N PHE A 376 4.43 4.44 -3.33
CA PHE A 376 4.40 5.17 -4.59
C PHE A 376 3.54 4.46 -5.67
N PRO A 377 2.79 5.21 -6.50
CA PRO A 377 1.87 4.65 -7.49
C PRO A 377 2.53 3.91 -8.67
N LYS A 378 1.77 2.99 -9.28
CA LYS A 378 2.21 2.00 -10.30
C LYS A 378 2.31 2.53 -11.75
N SER A 379 1.76 3.70 -12.09
CA SER A 379 1.63 4.23 -13.48
C SER A 379 1.22 5.71 -13.50
N PRO A 380 1.44 6.50 -14.59
CA PRO A 380 2.62 6.62 -15.43
C PRO A 380 3.62 7.68 -14.88
N LEU A 381 3.46 8.10 -13.63
CA LEU A 381 4.28 9.13 -12.98
C LEU A 381 5.65 8.61 -12.51
N ALA A 382 6.07 7.40 -12.90
CA ALA A 382 7.34 6.82 -12.48
C ALA A 382 8.51 7.72 -12.89
N TYR A 383 9.26 8.17 -11.89
CA TYR A 383 10.52 8.88 -12.06
C TYR A 383 11.47 8.01 -12.91
N ASP A 384 12.07 8.58 -13.96
CA ASP A 384 13.04 7.88 -14.84
C ASP A 384 14.41 7.69 -14.18
N ALA A 385 14.52 7.97 -12.88
CA ALA A 385 15.76 7.87 -12.11
C ALA A 385 15.53 7.27 -10.73
N TYR A 386 16.61 7.28 -9.94
CA TYR A 386 16.77 6.52 -8.70
C TYR A 386 16.32 7.31 -7.48
N LEU A 387 15.63 6.66 -6.54
CA LEU A 387 15.16 7.28 -5.30
C LEU A 387 16.33 7.73 -4.41
N ARG A 388 17.38 6.91 -4.30
CA ARG A 388 18.65 7.21 -3.58
C ARG A 388 18.42 7.78 -2.17
N PRO A 389 17.84 6.99 -1.26
CA PRO A 389 17.51 7.46 0.08
C PRO A 389 18.76 7.87 0.87
N GLN A 390 18.60 8.89 1.71
CA GLN A 390 19.56 9.33 2.71
C GLN A 390 18.84 9.70 3.98
N VAL A 391 19.43 9.48 5.14
CA VAL A 391 18.77 9.75 6.42
C VAL A 391 19.35 11.02 7.04
N SER A 392 18.48 11.84 7.65
CA SER A 392 18.87 13.01 8.42
C SER A 392 19.80 12.64 9.58
N PRO A 393 20.69 13.54 10.03
CA PRO A 393 21.64 13.23 11.11
C PRO A 393 20.98 12.73 12.41
N ASP A 394 19.76 13.18 12.71
CA ASP A 394 18.98 12.78 13.87
C ASP A 394 18.21 11.45 13.70
N GLY A 395 18.25 10.84 12.51
CA GLY A 395 17.64 9.54 12.22
C GLY A 395 16.13 9.61 11.98
N ARG A 396 15.53 10.80 11.92
CA ARG A 396 14.07 10.95 11.88
C ARG A 396 13.47 11.08 10.49
N THR A 397 14.25 11.47 9.50
CA THR A 397 13.73 11.82 8.18
C THR A 397 14.58 11.22 7.07
N THR A 398 13.94 10.56 6.11
CA THR A 398 14.58 10.03 4.90
C THR A 398 14.36 11.03 3.76
N LEU A 399 15.45 11.55 3.21
CA LEU A 399 15.55 12.33 1.97
C LEU A 399 15.67 11.40 0.76
N PHE A 400 14.98 11.71 -0.33
CA PHE A 400 15.06 10.97 -1.59
C PHE A 400 14.69 11.85 -2.78
N ALA A 401 15.06 11.41 -3.98
CA ALA A 401 14.62 12.00 -5.23
C ALA A 401 13.30 11.34 -5.68
N TYR A 402 12.33 12.14 -6.11
CA TYR A 402 11.08 11.63 -6.69
C TYR A 402 10.51 12.61 -7.71
N GLY A 403 9.42 12.24 -8.38
CA GLY A 403 8.71 13.10 -9.32
C GLY A 403 8.43 12.44 -10.66
N ASN A 404 7.97 13.24 -11.61
CA ASN A 404 7.45 12.72 -12.87
C ASN A 404 8.54 12.41 -13.89
N LYS A 405 8.32 11.35 -14.67
CA LYS A 405 9.07 11.03 -15.88
C LYS A 405 9.27 12.29 -16.75
N ARG A 406 10.50 12.54 -17.21
CA ARG A 406 10.88 13.68 -18.08
C ARG A 406 10.63 15.08 -17.49
N ARG A 407 10.32 15.21 -16.20
CA ARG A 407 10.33 16.49 -15.48
C ARG A 407 11.60 16.60 -14.64
N PRO A 408 11.98 17.82 -14.21
CA PRO A 408 13.07 17.97 -13.24
C PRO A 408 12.84 17.09 -12.02
N ALA A 409 13.92 16.54 -11.47
CA ALA A 409 13.87 15.82 -10.21
C ALA A 409 13.30 16.72 -9.11
N GLU A 410 12.68 16.11 -8.12
CA GLU A 410 12.17 16.81 -6.94
C GLU A 410 12.83 16.24 -5.70
N VAL A 411 13.01 17.10 -4.71
CA VAL A 411 13.56 16.78 -3.40
C VAL A 411 12.39 16.43 -2.50
N TRP A 412 12.34 15.20 -2.01
CA TRP A 412 11.27 14.71 -1.15
C TRP A 412 11.81 14.17 0.17
N THR A 413 10.97 14.24 1.19
CA THR A 413 11.23 13.63 2.49
C THR A 413 10.07 12.76 2.93
N ILE A 414 10.37 11.74 3.73
CA ILE A 414 9.40 10.88 4.40
C ILE A 414 9.91 10.62 5.82
N PRO A 415 9.05 10.48 6.83
CA PRO A 415 9.51 10.04 8.15
C PRO A 415 10.33 8.74 8.01
N ALA A 416 11.44 8.62 8.74
CA ALA A 416 12.27 7.41 8.74
C ALA A 416 11.51 6.19 9.28
N VAL A 417 10.36 6.44 9.92
CA VAL A 417 9.42 5.41 10.36
C VAL A 417 8.34 5.02 9.34
N GLY A 418 8.35 5.64 8.16
CA GLY A 418 7.26 5.52 7.18
C GLY A 418 6.14 6.50 7.47
N GLY A 419 5.25 6.69 6.50
CA GLY A 419 4.15 7.65 6.57
C GLY A 419 4.01 8.45 5.29
N GLU A 420 3.50 9.67 5.39
CA GLU A 420 3.27 10.52 4.23
C GLU A 420 4.58 11.16 3.73
N ALA A 421 4.81 11.08 2.43
CA ALA A 421 5.94 11.74 1.78
C ALA A 421 5.59 13.20 1.46
N GLN A 422 6.54 14.10 1.67
CA GLN A 422 6.41 15.54 1.43
C GLN A 422 7.46 16.02 0.44
N LYS A 423 7.04 16.83 -0.53
CA LYS A 423 7.94 17.56 -1.42
C LYS A 423 8.53 18.78 -0.71
N LEU A 424 9.85 18.92 -0.75
CA LEU A 424 10.58 20.08 -0.22
C LEU A 424 10.91 21.11 -1.30
N ALA A 425 11.45 20.64 -2.42
CA ALA A 425 12.01 21.52 -3.45
C ALA A 425 11.95 20.86 -4.84
N VAL A 426 12.19 21.67 -5.87
CA VAL A 426 12.49 21.16 -7.23
C VAL A 426 13.99 21.20 -7.45
N GLY A 427 14.56 20.05 -7.78
CA GLY A 427 15.99 19.84 -7.98
C GLY A 427 16.42 18.43 -7.60
N LEU A 428 17.66 18.08 -7.94
CA LEU A 428 18.25 16.77 -7.66
C LEU A 428 18.93 16.77 -6.28
N PRO A 429 18.49 15.96 -5.30
CA PRO A 429 19.09 15.96 -3.97
C PRO A 429 20.55 15.48 -3.98
N LEU A 430 21.39 16.19 -3.21
CA LEU A 430 22.78 15.84 -2.93
C LEU A 430 22.91 15.20 -1.54
N ASN A 431 22.67 15.95 -0.46
CA ASN A 431 22.79 15.46 0.92
C ASN A 431 22.24 16.46 1.94
N TRP A 432 22.09 16.00 3.19
CA TRP A 432 21.86 16.84 4.36
C TRP A 432 23.12 17.62 4.76
N SER A 433 22.92 18.76 5.41
CA SER A 433 23.88 19.39 6.30
C SER A 433 24.17 18.52 7.53
N ARG A 434 25.34 18.69 8.16
CA ARG A 434 25.81 17.85 9.27
C ARG A 434 24.93 17.91 10.52
N ASP A 435 24.23 19.02 10.70
CA ASP A 435 23.28 19.25 11.79
C ASP A 435 21.81 18.98 11.40
N GLY A 436 21.54 18.69 10.12
CA GLY A 436 20.20 18.40 9.61
C GLY A 436 19.32 19.64 9.38
N SER A 437 19.86 20.85 9.55
CA SER A 437 19.09 22.10 9.41
C SER A 437 18.80 22.47 7.95
N GLU A 438 19.60 21.95 7.03
CA GLU A 438 19.53 22.21 5.58
C GLU A 438 19.65 20.94 4.73
N VAL A 439 19.01 20.97 3.56
CA VAL A 439 19.17 19.98 2.47
C VAL A 439 19.78 20.67 1.25
N TYR A 440 20.79 20.05 0.65
CA TYR A 440 21.46 20.53 -0.57
C TYR A 440 20.98 19.79 -1.81
N PHE A 441 20.84 20.50 -2.92
CA PHE A 441 20.40 19.94 -4.19
C PHE A 441 20.96 20.72 -5.39
N ILE A 442 20.98 20.08 -6.55
CA ILE A 442 21.35 20.72 -7.82
C ILE A 442 20.07 21.18 -8.53
N ARG A 443 20.04 22.45 -8.92
CA ARG A 443 19.02 23.02 -9.80
C ARG A 443 19.65 24.03 -10.74
N ASP A 444 19.34 23.89 -12.02
CA ASP A 444 19.83 24.75 -13.10
C ASP A 444 21.36 24.91 -13.07
N SER A 445 22.04 23.77 -12.95
CA SER A 445 23.50 23.68 -12.85
C SER A 445 24.12 24.36 -11.63
N GLN A 446 23.36 24.73 -10.61
CA GLN A 446 23.90 25.37 -9.41
C GLN A 446 23.54 24.56 -8.16
N VAL A 447 24.35 24.73 -7.10
CA VAL A 447 24.08 24.13 -5.80
C VAL A 447 23.18 25.07 -5.00
N TRP A 448 22.02 24.55 -4.62
CA TRP A 448 21.04 25.21 -3.78
C TRP A 448 20.97 24.55 -2.41
N ARG A 449 20.49 25.31 -1.43
CA ARG A 449 20.12 24.83 -0.10
C ARG A 449 18.65 25.13 0.17
N HIS A 450 17.99 24.24 0.89
CA HIS A 450 16.67 24.42 1.48
C HIS A 450 16.80 24.37 3.00
N THR A 451 16.40 25.43 3.72
CA THR A 451 16.43 25.49 5.19
C THR A 451 15.14 24.89 5.76
N MET A 452 15.26 23.77 6.49
CA MET A 452 14.14 22.93 6.91
C MET A 452 13.07 23.68 7.72
N ASN A 453 13.48 24.53 8.67
CA ASN A 453 12.54 25.20 9.57
C ASN A 453 11.76 26.35 8.91
N THR A 454 12.26 26.90 7.81
CA THR A 454 11.68 28.11 7.18
C THR A 454 11.16 27.86 5.77
N GLY A 455 11.54 26.73 5.16
CA GLY A 455 11.30 26.47 3.74
C GLY A 455 12.08 27.38 2.79
N ARG A 456 13.00 28.23 3.31
CA ARG A 456 13.74 29.19 2.49
C ARG A 456 14.76 28.48 1.62
N GLU A 457 14.79 28.83 0.35
CA GLU A 457 15.81 28.39 -0.59
C GLU A 457 16.80 29.52 -0.91
N SER A 458 18.08 29.17 -1.04
CA SER A 458 19.14 30.09 -1.48
C SER A 458 20.26 29.35 -2.18
N LEU A 459 21.08 30.07 -2.95
CA LEU A 459 22.28 29.50 -3.57
C LEU A 459 23.34 29.23 -2.51
N VAL A 460 23.97 28.05 -2.59
CA VAL A 460 25.24 27.79 -1.90
C VAL A 460 26.38 28.46 -2.67
N SER A 461 26.34 28.39 -4.00
CA SER A 461 27.30 29.02 -4.90
C SER A 461 26.64 29.38 -6.22
N GLU A 462 27.06 30.49 -6.82
CA GLU A 462 26.66 30.88 -8.18
C GLU A 462 27.40 30.08 -9.26
N ALA A 463 28.46 29.35 -8.88
CA ALA A 463 29.26 28.56 -9.81
C ALA A 463 28.44 27.46 -10.50
N ALA A 464 28.58 27.38 -11.82
CA ALA A 464 27.92 26.35 -12.62
C ALA A 464 28.64 25.00 -12.51
N LEU A 465 27.86 23.94 -12.35
CA LEU A 465 28.24 22.54 -12.41
C LEU A 465 27.95 21.96 -13.79
N SER A 466 28.66 20.87 -14.12
CA SER A 466 28.43 20.12 -15.36
C SER A 466 27.10 19.35 -15.39
N ALA A 467 26.46 19.14 -14.23
CA ALA A 467 25.17 18.49 -14.10
C ALA A 467 24.07 19.53 -13.89
N SER A 468 22.99 19.48 -14.67
CA SER A 468 21.91 20.48 -14.57
C SER A 468 20.96 20.23 -13.41
N GLY A 469 20.97 18.99 -12.88
CA GLY A 469 19.99 18.51 -11.89
C GLY A 469 18.69 18.02 -12.54
N ARG A 470 18.60 18.01 -13.88
CA ARG A 470 17.46 17.47 -14.62
C ARG A 470 17.70 16.06 -15.14
N GLU A 471 18.95 15.65 -15.30
CA GLU A 471 19.28 14.33 -15.83
C GLU A 471 19.14 13.25 -14.75
N GLY A 472 18.37 12.21 -15.07
CA GLY A 472 18.37 10.97 -14.30
C GLY A 472 19.75 10.32 -14.30
N GLY A 473 20.14 9.73 -13.16
CA GLY A 473 21.45 9.07 -13.00
C GLY A 473 22.59 9.99 -12.53
N THR A 474 22.34 11.29 -12.35
CA THR A 474 23.29 12.16 -11.64
C THR A 474 23.30 11.77 -10.17
N VAL A 475 24.48 11.53 -9.61
CA VAL A 475 24.67 11.24 -8.19
C VAL A 475 25.84 12.04 -7.68
N GLY A 476 25.70 12.67 -6.51
CA GLY A 476 26.81 13.40 -5.93
C GLY A 476 26.56 13.76 -4.49
N ARG A 477 27.56 14.39 -3.89
CA ARG A 477 27.54 14.86 -2.52
C ARG A 477 28.38 16.12 -2.40
N LEU A 478 27.79 17.15 -1.79
CA LEU A 478 28.48 18.39 -1.43
C LEU A 478 29.36 18.14 -0.21
N ALA A 479 30.61 18.60 -0.27
CA ALA A 479 31.54 18.52 0.84
C ALA A 479 31.06 19.38 2.03
N PRO A 480 31.41 18.99 3.28
CA PRO A 480 30.92 19.67 4.48
C PRO A 480 31.38 21.12 4.61
N ASP A 481 32.46 21.52 3.93
CA ASP A 481 32.94 22.91 3.88
C ASP A 481 32.18 23.78 2.86
N LEU A 482 31.26 23.17 2.10
CA LEU A 482 30.45 23.77 1.04
C LEU A 482 31.27 24.34 -0.13
N LYS A 483 32.54 23.95 -0.28
CA LYS A 483 33.44 24.47 -1.32
C LYS A 483 33.60 23.52 -2.49
N SER A 484 33.28 22.25 -2.33
CA SER A 484 33.47 21.26 -3.38
C SER A 484 32.35 20.23 -3.44
N VAL A 485 32.24 19.57 -4.58
CA VAL A 485 31.26 18.52 -4.82
C VAL A 485 31.93 17.37 -5.55
N ALA A 486 31.69 16.14 -5.09
CA ALA A 486 31.93 14.95 -5.90
C ALA A 486 30.61 14.57 -6.56
N LEU A 487 30.60 14.38 -7.88
CA LEU A 487 29.40 13.98 -8.59
C LEU A 487 29.72 13.17 -9.85
N ARG A 488 28.76 12.33 -10.24
CA ARG A 488 28.60 11.73 -11.55
C ARG A 488 27.80 12.69 -12.41
N SER A 489 28.45 13.35 -13.35
CA SER A 489 27.78 14.06 -14.44
C SER A 489 27.41 13.08 -15.55
N PRO A 490 26.59 13.46 -16.53
CA PRO A 490 26.32 12.61 -17.70
C PRO A 490 27.61 12.16 -18.41
N ALA A 491 28.66 12.98 -18.39
CA ALA A 491 29.91 12.68 -19.07
C ALA A 491 30.86 11.80 -18.24
N ARG A 492 31.07 12.09 -16.95
CA ARG A 492 32.08 11.40 -16.11
C ARG A 492 31.81 11.51 -14.61
N ASN A 493 32.55 10.76 -13.79
CA ASN A 493 32.72 11.10 -12.39
C ASN A 493 33.71 12.26 -12.27
N GLU A 494 33.44 13.22 -11.40
CA GLU A 494 34.32 14.34 -11.15
C GLU A 494 34.22 14.86 -9.71
N TYR A 495 35.33 15.44 -9.26
CA TYR A 495 35.42 16.24 -8.05
C TYR A 495 35.76 17.67 -8.48
N VAL A 496 34.92 18.61 -8.06
CA VAL A 496 34.95 20.01 -8.50
C VAL A 496 35.01 20.90 -7.28
N VAL A 497 35.99 21.80 -7.22
CA VAL A 497 35.95 22.95 -6.32
C VAL A 497 35.10 24.04 -6.98
N LEU A 498 34.07 24.51 -6.28
CA LEU A 498 33.09 25.46 -6.79
C LEU A 498 33.77 26.77 -7.17
N GLY A 499 33.57 27.21 -8.41
CA GLY A 499 34.16 28.42 -8.98
C GLY A 499 35.41 28.16 -9.83
N GLU A 500 35.99 26.96 -9.80
CA GLU A 500 37.06 26.58 -10.72
C GLU A 500 36.50 26.29 -12.13
N GLN A 501 37.27 26.64 -13.16
CA GLN A 501 36.86 26.46 -14.57
C GLN A 501 36.88 25.00 -15.03
N ALA A 502 37.60 24.13 -14.32
CA ALA A 502 37.75 22.73 -14.65
C ALA A 502 37.66 21.87 -13.38
N PRO A 503 37.23 20.60 -13.47
CA PRO A 503 37.28 19.70 -12.34
C PRO A 503 38.69 19.51 -11.82
N THR A 504 38.86 19.57 -10.51
CA THR A 504 40.12 19.27 -9.82
C THR A 504 40.55 17.82 -10.10
N LYS A 505 39.58 16.89 -10.20
CA LYS A 505 39.84 15.49 -10.59
C LYS A 505 38.69 14.91 -11.38
N THR A 506 39.00 14.13 -12.41
CA THR A 506 38.04 13.28 -13.13
C THR A 506 38.35 11.81 -12.89
N MET A 507 37.30 11.01 -12.71
CA MET A 507 37.40 9.58 -12.37
C MET A 507 36.60 8.74 -13.35
N ARG A 508 36.98 7.46 -13.49
CA ARG A 508 36.21 6.48 -14.26
C ARG A 508 35.07 5.90 -13.41
N GLY A 509 34.13 5.22 -14.06
CA GLY A 509 33.04 4.51 -13.41
C GLY A 509 31.87 5.42 -12.99
N CYS A 510 31.27 5.15 -11.83
CA CYS A 510 30.04 5.80 -11.36
C CYS A 510 30.04 6.14 -9.85
N GLU A 511 28.98 6.80 -9.37
CA GLU A 511 28.66 6.99 -7.95
C GLU A 511 29.74 7.70 -7.11
N ALA A 512 30.40 8.73 -7.65
CA ALA A 512 31.38 9.50 -6.86
C ALA A 512 30.73 10.31 -5.72
N ARG A 513 31.29 10.21 -4.51
CA ARG A 513 30.81 10.90 -3.30
C ARG A 513 31.97 11.28 -2.39
N VAL A 514 31.82 12.40 -1.67
CA VAL A 514 32.74 12.82 -0.59
C VAL A 514 32.32 12.17 0.73
N THR A 515 33.26 11.84 1.62
CA THR A 515 32.97 11.39 3.00
C THR A 515 32.40 12.52 3.86
N GLU A 516 31.72 12.19 4.97
CA GLU A 516 31.08 13.20 5.86
C GLU A 516 32.10 14.17 6.48
N ASP A 517 33.34 13.70 6.68
CA ASP A 517 34.45 14.52 7.18
C ASP A 517 35.15 15.36 6.10
N GLY A 518 34.75 15.23 4.83
CA GLY A 518 35.32 15.98 3.71
C GLY A 518 36.72 15.56 3.28
N ARG A 519 37.27 14.46 3.82
CA ARG A 519 38.68 14.08 3.60
C ARG A 519 38.89 13.21 2.36
N TYR A 520 37.89 12.42 1.97
CA TYR A 520 38.03 11.42 0.92
C TYR A 520 36.91 11.54 -0.10
N VAL A 521 37.23 11.17 -1.34
CA VAL A 521 36.24 10.83 -2.37
C VAL A 521 36.28 9.32 -2.58
N TYR A 522 35.12 8.69 -2.62
CA TYR A 522 34.99 7.28 -3.00
C TYR A 522 34.02 7.13 -4.17
N TRP A 523 34.22 6.10 -5.00
CA TRP A 523 33.40 5.82 -6.18
C TRP A 523 33.49 4.36 -6.61
N VAL A 524 32.62 3.95 -7.52
CA VAL A 524 32.70 2.64 -8.19
C VAL A 524 33.49 2.80 -9.48
N GLU A 525 34.62 2.13 -9.61
CA GLU A 525 35.37 2.10 -10.88
C GLU A 525 34.98 0.88 -11.74
N GLY A 526 34.69 -0.25 -11.11
CA GLY A 526 34.29 -1.48 -11.80
C GLY A 526 33.78 -2.56 -10.84
N PRO A 527 33.52 -3.79 -11.33
CA PRO A 527 33.06 -4.89 -10.50
C PRO A 527 34.03 -5.18 -9.36
N LYS A 528 33.54 -5.25 -8.10
CA LYS A 528 34.35 -5.43 -6.89
C LYS A 528 35.45 -4.38 -6.67
N ASN A 529 35.42 -3.29 -7.41
CA ASN A 529 36.46 -2.26 -7.39
C ASN A 529 35.83 -0.91 -7.04
N PHE A 530 35.64 -0.70 -5.74
CA PHE A 530 35.48 0.65 -5.23
C PHE A 530 36.85 1.28 -5.03
N ARG A 531 36.93 2.58 -5.26
CA ARG A 531 38.14 3.36 -5.15
C ARG A 531 37.94 4.43 -4.08
N LEU A 532 39.05 4.81 -3.46
CA LEU A 532 39.12 5.86 -2.46
C LEU A 532 40.28 6.78 -2.81
N TRP A 533 40.05 8.07 -2.78
CA TRP A 533 41.05 9.11 -3.02
C TRP A 533 41.06 10.06 -1.83
N GLU A 534 42.21 10.20 -1.18
CA GLU A 534 42.44 11.19 -0.13
C GLU A 534 42.77 12.54 -0.76
N ILE A 535 41.92 13.54 -0.53
CA ILE A 535 41.98 14.82 -1.23
C ILE A 535 43.28 15.58 -0.91
N GLY A 536 43.66 15.63 0.37
CA GLY A 536 44.78 16.44 0.83
C GLY A 536 46.16 15.91 0.44
N THR A 537 46.31 14.59 0.33
CA THR A 537 47.58 13.93 -0.01
C THR A 537 47.65 13.51 -1.48
N ASN A 538 46.52 13.57 -2.18
CA ASN A 538 46.32 13.07 -3.54
C ASN A 538 46.58 11.55 -3.68
N ASN A 539 46.54 10.80 -2.58
CA ASN A 539 46.75 9.35 -2.59
C ASN A 539 45.47 8.61 -2.98
N GLU A 540 45.59 7.56 -3.79
CA GLU A 540 44.47 6.75 -4.24
C GLU A 540 44.69 5.26 -3.94
N HIS A 541 43.68 4.63 -3.35
CA HIS A 541 43.71 3.24 -2.92
C HIS A 541 42.41 2.52 -3.29
N GLN A 542 42.47 1.20 -3.33
CA GLN A 542 41.27 0.39 -3.48
C GLN A 542 40.53 0.31 -2.14
N LEU A 543 39.21 0.43 -2.19
CA LEU A 543 38.29 0.13 -1.10
C LEU A 543 37.57 -1.16 -1.49
N LEU A 544 38.01 -2.31 -0.99
CA LEU A 544 37.43 -3.58 -1.41
C LEU A 544 35.98 -3.71 -0.88
N GLY A 545 35.07 -4.10 -1.76
CA GLY A 545 33.69 -4.43 -1.43
C GLY A 545 33.37 -5.89 -1.69
N GLU A 546 34.33 -6.81 -1.47
CA GLU A 546 34.19 -8.22 -1.86
C GLU A 546 33.17 -8.96 -0.98
N PRO A 547 32.01 -9.38 -1.52
CA PRO A 547 31.13 -10.29 -0.82
C PRO A 547 31.67 -11.73 -1.00
N ALA A 548 31.56 -12.55 0.04
CA ALA A 548 32.00 -13.94 -0.02
C ALA A 548 31.16 -14.77 -1.01
N GLY A 549 31.78 -15.76 -1.65
CA GLY A 549 31.07 -16.76 -2.47
C GLY A 549 30.70 -16.28 -3.87
N HIS A 550 29.47 -16.55 -4.31
CA HIS A 550 29.03 -16.37 -5.69
C HIS A 550 28.69 -14.91 -6.06
N TRP A 551 28.75 -13.97 -5.12
CA TRP A 551 28.41 -12.56 -5.34
C TRP A 551 29.54 -11.82 -6.06
N ASN A 552 29.42 -11.69 -7.38
CA ASN A 552 30.51 -11.26 -8.26
C ASN A 552 30.48 -9.81 -8.72
N TYR A 553 29.41 -9.06 -8.46
CA TYR A 553 29.31 -7.66 -8.84
C TYR A 553 28.87 -6.83 -7.64
N THR A 554 29.56 -5.72 -7.36
CA THR A 554 29.25 -4.83 -6.23
C THR A 554 29.06 -3.41 -6.72
N TYR A 555 28.14 -2.69 -6.07
CA TYR A 555 27.73 -1.37 -6.52
C TYR A 555 27.08 -0.54 -5.41
N PHE A 556 26.73 0.71 -5.73
CA PHE A 556 26.04 1.67 -4.85
C PHE A 556 26.70 1.87 -3.45
N PRO A 557 28.01 2.11 -3.35
CA PRO A 557 28.67 2.25 -2.05
C PRO A 557 28.20 3.49 -1.30
N THR A 558 28.01 3.36 0.01
CA THR A 558 27.89 4.48 0.94
C THR A 558 28.75 4.24 2.17
N VAL A 559 29.56 5.24 2.53
CA VAL A 559 30.38 5.22 3.74
C VAL A 559 29.61 5.93 4.85
N SER A 560 29.54 5.31 6.03
CA SER A 560 28.88 5.88 7.20
C SER A 560 29.53 7.18 7.67
N ALA A 561 28.77 7.99 8.41
CA ALA A 561 29.22 9.30 8.89
C ALA A 561 30.46 9.25 9.81
N ASP A 562 30.73 8.10 10.44
CA ASP A 562 31.90 7.86 11.28
C ASP A 562 33.06 7.16 10.54
N ASN A 563 32.94 6.97 9.22
CA ASN A 563 33.90 6.25 8.36
C ASN A 563 34.16 4.78 8.76
N ARG A 564 33.34 4.18 9.62
CA ARG A 564 33.54 2.82 10.13
C ARG A 564 32.78 1.74 9.38
N TRP A 565 31.87 2.11 8.49
CA TRP A 565 31.02 1.15 7.79
C TRP A 565 30.85 1.52 6.32
N LEU A 566 30.87 0.50 5.47
CA LEU A 566 30.52 0.57 4.06
C LEU A 566 29.22 -0.21 3.84
N ALA A 567 28.17 0.46 3.37
CA ALA A 567 26.98 -0.19 2.85
C ALA A 567 27.05 -0.25 1.33
N TYR A 568 26.65 -1.37 0.73
CA TYR A 568 26.68 -1.53 -0.72
C TYR A 568 25.71 -2.63 -1.18
N GLY A 569 25.36 -2.59 -2.47
CA GLY A 569 24.62 -3.66 -3.13
C GLY A 569 25.58 -4.67 -3.75
N ALA A 570 25.29 -5.96 -3.68
CA ALA A 570 26.01 -6.99 -4.42
C ALA A 570 25.07 -7.94 -5.13
N SER A 571 25.44 -8.43 -6.31
CA SER A 571 24.71 -9.45 -7.08
C SER A 571 25.59 -10.67 -7.39
N PRO A 572 25.00 -11.83 -7.74
CA PRO A 572 25.75 -13.00 -8.23
C PRO A 572 26.68 -12.75 -9.44
N GLY A 573 26.50 -11.62 -10.15
CA GLY A 573 27.27 -11.26 -11.33
C GLY A 573 26.49 -10.41 -12.34
N GLN A 574 25.20 -10.17 -12.07
CA GLN A 574 24.35 -9.28 -12.86
C GLN A 574 24.70 -7.80 -12.58
N HIS A 575 24.48 -6.96 -13.58
CA HIS A 575 24.90 -5.55 -13.56
C HIS A 575 23.78 -4.55 -13.92
N SER A 576 22.56 -5.03 -14.15
CA SER A 576 21.41 -4.17 -14.43
C SER A 576 20.96 -3.46 -13.15
N HIS A 577 20.81 -2.14 -13.19
CA HIS A 577 20.28 -1.40 -12.05
C HIS A 577 18.81 -1.72 -11.78
N ASP A 578 18.07 -2.28 -12.73
CA ASP A 578 16.61 -2.45 -12.63
C ASP A 578 16.15 -3.89 -12.46
N ALA A 579 17.01 -4.86 -12.78
CA ALA A 579 16.63 -6.27 -12.86
C ALA A 579 17.61 -7.22 -12.17
N SER A 580 18.75 -6.73 -11.66
CA SER A 580 19.70 -7.59 -10.96
C SER A 580 19.18 -7.94 -9.57
N ASP A 581 19.48 -9.16 -9.14
CA ASP A 581 19.38 -9.60 -7.75
C ASP A 581 20.49 -8.92 -6.94
N TYR A 582 20.35 -7.63 -6.70
CA TYR A 582 21.21 -6.91 -5.78
C TYR A 582 20.65 -7.07 -4.38
N GLU A 583 21.54 -7.44 -3.46
CA GLU A 583 21.26 -7.53 -2.04
C GLU A 583 22.18 -6.58 -1.27
N ILE A 584 21.70 -6.08 -0.13
CA ILE A 584 22.38 -5.10 0.70
C ILE A 584 23.35 -5.79 1.66
N TYR A 585 24.58 -5.28 1.69
CA TYR A 585 25.64 -5.72 2.58
C TYR A 585 26.17 -4.55 3.41
N LEU A 586 26.60 -4.86 4.64
CA LEU A 586 27.45 -3.98 5.46
C LEU A 586 28.82 -4.60 5.69
N GLN A 587 29.86 -3.80 5.47
CA GLN A 587 31.25 -4.14 5.73
C GLN A 587 31.83 -3.18 6.77
N GLU A 588 32.38 -3.70 7.86
CA GLU A 588 33.10 -2.88 8.82
C GLU A 588 34.41 -2.40 8.21
N LEU A 589 34.80 -1.17 8.51
CA LEU A 589 36.01 -0.51 8.07
C LEU A 589 36.87 -0.11 9.28
N ARG A 590 38.19 -0.20 9.12
CA ARG A 590 39.19 0.42 9.99
C ARG A 590 40.17 1.17 9.11
N ASP A 591 40.35 2.47 9.36
CA ASP A 591 41.15 3.35 8.50
C ASP A 591 40.72 3.27 7.03
N LEU A 592 39.41 3.15 6.79
CA LEU A 592 38.80 2.96 5.46
C LEU A 592 39.31 1.72 4.72
N GLN A 593 39.71 0.68 5.45
CA GLN A 593 40.02 -0.66 4.93
C GLN A 593 39.04 -1.69 5.52
N PRO A 594 38.53 -2.65 4.71
CA PRO A 594 37.61 -3.68 5.19
C PRO A 594 38.19 -4.54 6.32
N VAL A 595 37.36 -4.82 7.33
CA VAL A 595 37.68 -5.70 8.47
C VAL A 595 36.65 -6.82 8.57
N GLY A 596 37.13 -8.07 8.47
CA GLY A 596 36.28 -9.25 8.55
C GLY A 596 35.31 -9.40 7.37
N PRO A 597 34.45 -10.43 7.37
CA PRO A 597 33.49 -10.65 6.30
C PRO A 597 32.34 -9.63 6.33
N PRO A 598 31.79 -9.26 5.17
CA PRO A 598 30.59 -8.43 5.10
C PRO A 598 29.35 -9.22 5.54
N VAL A 599 28.38 -8.51 6.09
CA VAL A 599 27.11 -9.06 6.59
C VAL A 599 25.98 -8.70 5.62
N ARG A 600 25.22 -9.70 5.17
CA ARG A 600 24.06 -9.52 4.28
C ARG A 600 22.83 -9.11 5.09
N LEU A 601 22.16 -8.04 4.69
CA LEU A 601 20.98 -7.50 5.39
C LEU A 601 19.66 -7.74 4.66
N SER A 602 19.69 -7.89 3.33
CA SER A 602 18.48 -8.18 2.55
C SER A 602 18.53 -9.59 1.97
N PHE A 603 17.35 -10.18 1.81
CA PHE A 603 17.18 -11.51 1.23
C PHE A 603 15.91 -11.50 0.37
N ASN A 604 16.01 -10.96 -0.83
CA ASN A 604 14.98 -10.94 -1.85
C ASN A 604 15.63 -10.94 -3.25
N PRO A 605 15.28 -11.88 -4.16
CA PRO A 605 15.89 -11.99 -5.50
C PRO A 605 15.55 -10.84 -6.46
N LYS A 606 14.84 -9.82 -5.98
CA LYS A 606 14.54 -8.58 -6.67
C LYS A 606 15.70 -7.62 -6.47
N THR A 607 15.53 -6.38 -6.94
CA THR A 607 16.64 -5.43 -6.96
C THR A 607 16.59 -4.54 -5.74
N ASP A 608 17.51 -4.76 -4.78
CA ASP A 608 17.77 -3.84 -3.67
C ASP A 608 19.00 -2.98 -3.96
N ARG A 609 18.86 -1.66 -3.93
CA ARG A 609 19.92 -0.74 -4.40
C ARG A 609 19.96 0.56 -3.61
N TRP A 610 21.10 1.26 -3.72
CA TRP A 610 21.41 2.48 -2.96
C TRP A 610 21.13 2.40 -1.46
N PRO A 611 21.79 1.48 -0.74
CA PRO A 611 21.68 1.43 0.71
C PRO A 611 22.34 2.66 1.34
N TYR A 612 21.72 3.17 2.39
CA TYR A 612 22.25 4.23 3.26
C TYR A 612 22.15 3.76 4.70
N LEU A 613 23.29 3.64 5.38
CA LEU A 613 23.35 3.32 6.81
C LEU A 613 23.30 4.59 7.65
N TRP A 614 22.29 4.69 8.50
CA TRP A 614 22.27 5.65 9.62
C TRP A 614 22.76 4.95 10.89
N ILE A 615 23.60 5.64 11.66
CA ILE A 615 24.17 5.15 12.92
C ILE A 615 23.72 6.07 14.05
N GLU A 616 23.26 5.46 15.14
CA GLU A 616 22.90 6.18 16.36
C GLU A 616 24.15 6.81 17.00
N ARG A 617 24.12 8.13 17.22
CA ARG A 617 25.23 8.84 17.85
C ARG A 617 25.22 8.61 19.37
N GLY A 618 26.30 8.07 19.92
CA GLY A 618 26.51 7.95 21.37
C GLY A 618 26.24 6.57 21.98
N ALA A 619 26.29 5.49 21.18
CA ALA A 619 26.24 4.12 21.68
C ALA A 619 27.54 3.68 22.39
#